data_AF-A0A8I0TT30-F1
#
_entry.id   AF-A0A8I0TT30-F1
#
_cell.length_a   1.000
_cell.length_b   1.000
_cell.length_c   1.000
_cell.angle_alpha   90.00
_cell.angle_beta   90.00
_cell.angle_gamma   90.00
#
_symmetry.space_group_name_H-M   'P 1'
#
loop_
_entity.id
_entity.type
_entity.pdbx_description
1 polymer ?
#
loop_
_entity_poly.entity_id
_entity_poly.type
_entity_poly.pdbx_seq_one_letter_code
_entity_poly.pdbx_strand_id
1 'polypeptide(L)'
;MRRIRRLAASGAVVAALMAGTSAISMTSATAAPAAPAKEFAPTALYCGYHGAVTPPEIAYGSTGNAVREAQCLLQYWGFYIGPTGVDGDFGGNTRTATRDFQATCRIGVDGRIGPITWNRLRNGC
;
A
#
# COMPACT_ATOMS: atom_id res chain seq x y z
N MET A 1 -36.06 -17.54 49.35
CA MET A 1 -37.15 -16.53 49.34
C MET A 1 -37.23 -15.83 50.70
N ARG A 2 -36.73 -14.59 50.81
CA ARG A 2 -37.09 -13.63 51.87
C ARG A 2 -37.11 -12.22 51.24
N ARG A 3 -38.29 -11.61 51.24
CA ARG A 3 -38.58 -10.23 50.83
C ARG A 3 -38.21 -9.28 51.98
N ILE A 4 -37.89 -8.00 51.70
CA ILE A 4 -38.20 -6.74 52.44
C ILE A 4 -37.50 -5.61 51.66
N ARG A 5 -38.19 -4.84 50.80
CA ARG A 5 -38.96 -3.58 51.00
C ARG A 5 -38.10 -2.30 51.21
N ARG A 6 -38.40 -1.34 50.33
CA ARG A 6 -37.81 -0.02 50.05
C ARG A 6 -37.86 0.94 51.25
N LEU A 7 -36.93 1.90 51.28
CA LEU A 7 -37.10 3.26 51.81
C LEU A 7 -36.28 4.24 50.96
N ALA A 8 -36.95 5.30 50.51
CA ALA A 8 -36.37 6.48 49.88
C ALA A 8 -36.08 7.53 50.95
N ALA A 9 -35.05 8.35 50.76
CA ALA A 9 -34.96 9.67 51.41
C ALA A 9 -34.08 10.62 50.60
N SER A 10 -34.69 11.76 50.25
CA SER A 10 -34.10 12.95 49.66
C SER A 10 -33.08 13.60 50.59
N GLY A 11 -32.08 14.31 50.04
CA GLY A 11 -31.15 15.11 50.82
C GLY A 11 -30.23 16.00 49.99
N ALA A 12 -30.71 17.21 49.72
CA ALA A 12 -30.01 18.49 49.54
C ALA A 12 -28.64 18.61 48.82
N VAL A 13 -28.66 19.54 47.87
CA VAL A 13 -27.58 20.28 47.21
C VAL A 13 -26.57 20.87 48.21
N VAL A 14 -25.27 20.70 47.95
CA VAL A 14 -24.23 21.66 48.35
C VAL A 14 -23.28 21.88 47.19
N ALA A 15 -23.36 23.08 46.61
CA ALA A 15 -22.34 23.64 45.74
C ALA A 15 -21.10 23.99 46.57
N ALA A 16 -19.93 23.54 46.15
CA ALA A 16 -18.66 24.08 46.65
C ALA A 16 -17.66 24.11 45.49
N LEU A 17 -17.42 25.34 45.03
CA LEU A 17 -16.32 25.72 44.17
C LEU A 17 -14.99 25.35 44.84
N MET A 18 -14.16 24.54 44.19
CA MET A 18 -12.72 24.57 44.42
C MET A 18 -11.99 24.58 43.08
N ALA A 19 -11.28 25.68 42.88
CA ALA A 19 -10.42 25.97 41.76
C ALA A 19 -9.35 24.88 41.63
N GLY A 20 -9.37 24.17 40.50
CA GLY A 20 -8.29 23.30 40.06
C GLY A 20 -7.84 23.74 38.67
N THR A 21 -6.92 24.70 38.61
CA THR A 21 -6.24 25.10 37.37
C THR A 21 -5.30 23.97 36.94
N SER A 22 -5.84 22.95 36.28
CA SER A 22 -5.02 22.05 35.48
C SER A 22 -4.80 22.73 34.13
N ALA A 23 -3.61 23.29 33.97
CA ALA A 23 -3.12 23.79 32.69
C ALA A 23 -3.15 22.64 31.68
N ILE A 24 -4.11 22.67 30.76
CA ILE A 24 -4.13 21.81 29.58
C ILE A 24 -3.08 22.39 28.63
N SER A 25 -1.83 22.00 28.84
CA SER A 25 -0.77 22.27 27.88
C SER A 25 -0.46 20.99 27.10
N MET A 26 -0.52 21.16 25.78
CA MET A 26 0.12 20.38 24.72
C MET A 26 -0.63 19.08 24.36
N THR A 27 -0.98 18.84 23.10
CA THR A 27 -0.10 19.01 21.95
C THR A 27 -0.97 19.21 20.71
N SER A 28 -0.70 20.27 19.97
CA SER A 28 -1.20 20.46 18.62
C SER A 28 -0.94 19.18 17.83
N ALA A 29 -1.98 18.56 17.26
CA ALA A 29 -1.79 17.60 16.20
C ALA A 29 -1.13 18.37 15.05
N THR A 30 0.21 18.35 15.00
CA THR A 30 0.93 18.69 13.79
C THR A 30 0.46 17.69 12.76
N ALA A 31 -0.43 18.16 11.89
CA ALA A 31 -0.72 17.52 10.62
C ALA A 31 0.63 17.10 10.05
N ALA A 32 0.81 15.79 9.90
CA ALA A 32 1.94 15.26 9.15
C ALA A 32 1.99 16.07 7.85
N PRO A 33 3.15 16.63 7.47
CA PRO A 33 3.24 17.29 6.18
C PRO A 33 2.76 16.25 5.17
N ALA A 34 1.66 16.55 4.48
CA ALA A 34 1.29 15.82 3.29
C ALA A 34 2.55 15.85 2.43
N ALA A 35 3.25 14.71 2.39
CA ALA A 35 4.42 14.54 1.56
C ALA A 35 4.03 15.06 0.17
N PRO A 36 4.87 15.87 -0.49
CA PRO A 36 4.50 16.48 -1.74
C PRO A 36 4.01 15.37 -2.66
N ALA A 37 2.78 15.51 -3.14
CA ALA A 37 2.31 14.76 -4.29
C ALA A 37 3.35 14.98 -5.39
N LYS A 38 4.30 14.06 -5.49
CA LYS A 38 5.31 14.05 -6.54
C LYS A 38 4.54 13.78 -7.82
N GLU A 39 4.15 14.89 -8.43
CA GLU A 39 4.01 15.15 -9.85
C GLU A 39 3.93 13.85 -10.66
N PHE A 40 2.69 13.47 -10.96
CA PHE A 40 2.37 12.42 -11.91
C PHE A 40 3.13 12.71 -13.21
N ALA A 41 4.19 11.96 -13.49
CA ALA A 41 4.78 11.94 -14.82
C ALA A 41 3.79 11.23 -15.77
N PRO A 42 3.14 11.94 -16.70
CA PRO A 42 2.03 11.40 -17.49
C PRO A 42 2.49 10.54 -18.69
N THR A 43 3.76 10.11 -18.71
CA THR A 43 4.36 9.36 -19.84
C THR A 43 4.73 7.92 -19.50
N ALA A 44 4.53 7.48 -18.26
CA ALA A 44 4.85 6.10 -17.87
C ALA A 44 3.81 5.12 -18.44
N LEU A 45 4.27 4.02 -19.05
CA LEU A 45 3.42 2.93 -19.51
C LEU A 45 2.58 2.41 -18.33
N TYR A 46 1.29 2.22 -18.61
CA TYR A 46 0.30 1.79 -17.62
C TYR A 46 -0.72 0.88 -18.29
N CYS A 47 -0.88 -0.33 -17.78
CA CYS A 47 -1.77 -1.34 -18.33
C CYS A 47 -3.18 -1.34 -17.72
N GLY A 48 -3.46 -0.47 -16.75
CA GLY A 48 -4.79 -0.36 -16.15
C GLY A 48 -5.05 -1.27 -14.94
N TYR A 49 -4.11 -2.14 -14.57
CA TYR A 49 -4.30 -3.09 -13.46
C TYR A 49 -3.84 -2.53 -12.12
N HIS A 50 -2.73 -1.78 -12.09
CA HIS A 50 -2.19 -1.22 -10.85
C HIS A 50 -1.46 0.12 -11.01
N GLY A 51 -2.16 1.21 -10.70
CA GLY A 51 -1.70 2.60 -10.92
C GLY A 51 -0.89 3.24 -9.80
N ALA A 52 -0.44 2.48 -8.78
CA ALA A 52 0.30 3.09 -7.69
C ALA A 52 1.67 3.63 -8.17
N VAL A 53 1.99 4.85 -7.74
CA VAL A 53 3.27 5.52 -8.01
C VAL A 53 4.43 4.73 -7.41
N THR A 54 4.22 4.14 -6.24
CA THR A 54 5.15 3.22 -5.55
C THR A 54 4.51 1.84 -5.42
N PRO A 55 4.70 0.94 -6.40
CA PRO A 55 4.11 -0.38 -6.31
C PRO A 55 4.79 -1.26 -5.24
N PRO A 56 4.08 -2.26 -4.70
CA PRO A 56 4.71 -3.23 -3.80
C PRO A 56 5.78 -4.02 -4.55
N GLU A 57 6.77 -4.53 -3.81
CA GLU A 57 7.65 -5.57 -4.34
C GLU A 57 6.82 -6.85 -4.55
N ILE A 58 6.91 -7.41 -5.75
CA ILE A 58 6.27 -8.69 -6.09
C ILE A 58 7.34 -9.67 -6.59
N ALA A 59 7.13 -10.94 -6.30
CA ALA A 59 8.05 -12.01 -6.62
C ALA A 59 7.29 -13.32 -6.86
N TYR A 60 8.02 -14.41 -7.11
CA TYR A 60 7.43 -15.74 -7.24
C TYR A 60 6.44 -16.06 -6.12
N GLY A 61 5.23 -16.47 -6.48
CA GLY A 61 4.14 -16.76 -5.57
C GLY A 61 3.29 -15.54 -5.16
N SER A 62 3.68 -14.32 -5.50
CA SER A 62 2.79 -13.15 -5.39
C SER A 62 1.60 -13.29 -6.34
N THR A 63 0.47 -12.71 -5.97
CA THR A 63 -0.74 -12.70 -6.79
C THR A 63 -1.42 -11.33 -6.81
N GLY A 64 -2.35 -11.14 -7.75
CA GLY A 64 -3.26 -10.00 -7.78
C GLY A 64 -2.91 -8.92 -8.81
N ASN A 65 -3.47 -7.72 -8.62
CA ASN A 65 -3.46 -6.68 -9.65
C ASN A 65 -2.06 -6.12 -9.96
N ALA A 66 -1.17 -6.06 -8.96
CA ALA A 66 0.22 -5.68 -9.20
C ALA A 66 0.92 -6.70 -10.12
N VAL A 67 0.63 -7.99 -9.97
CA VAL A 67 1.19 -9.03 -10.86
C VAL A 67 0.64 -8.89 -12.27
N ARG A 68 -0.67 -8.64 -12.43
CA ARG A 68 -1.28 -8.40 -13.75
C ARG A 68 -0.65 -7.21 -14.47
N GLU A 69 -0.40 -6.13 -13.73
CA GLU A 69 0.29 -4.95 -14.26
C GLU A 69 1.69 -5.32 -14.78
N ALA A 70 2.49 -6.02 -13.96
CA ALA A 70 3.82 -6.44 -14.36
C ALA A 70 3.82 -7.38 -15.57
N GLN A 71 2.93 -8.37 -15.60
CA GLN A 71 2.78 -9.30 -16.70
C GLN A 71 2.44 -8.58 -18.02
N CYS A 72 1.49 -7.65 -17.98
CA CYS A 72 1.15 -6.85 -19.14
C CYS A 72 2.33 -6.01 -19.64
N LEU A 73 3.05 -5.33 -18.74
CA LEU A 73 4.22 -4.53 -19.11
C LEU A 73 5.34 -5.41 -19.67
N LEU A 74 5.62 -6.57 -19.07
CA LEU A 74 6.58 -7.54 -19.61
C LEU A 74 6.20 -8.00 -21.02
N GLN A 75 4.92 -8.30 -21.25
CA GLN A 75 4.41 -8.67 -22.57
C GLN A 75 4.52 -7.52 -23.57
N TYR A 76 4.25 -6.27 -23.17
CA TYR A 76 4.44 -5.08 -23.99
C TYR A 76 5.90 -4.93 -24.46
N TRP A 77 6.86 -5.21 -23.58
CA TRP A 77 8.29 -5.22 -23.91
C TRP A 77 8.76 -6.47 -24.67
N GLY A 78 7.83 -7.38 -25.04
CA GLY A 78 8.11 -8.55 -25.85
C GLY A 78 8.58 -9.79 -25.07
N PHE A 79 8.48 -9.78 -23.73
CA PHE A 79 8.86 -10.93 -22.92
C PHE A 79 7.70 -11.92 -22.79
N TYR A 80 7.99 -13.20 -23.02
CA TYR A 80 7.00 -14.27 -22.91
C TYR A 80 6.70 -14.60 -21.44
N ILE A 81 5.46 -14.35 -21.01
CA ILE A 81 5.00 -14.55 -19.64
C ILE A 81 4.29 -15.90 -19.40
N GLY A 82 4.24 -16.77 -20.42
CA GLY A 82 3.53 -18.05 -20.34
C GLY A 82 2.25 -18.07 -21.18
N PRO A 83 1.60 -19.25 -21.28
CA PRO A 83 0.43 -19.46 -22.14
C PRO A 83 -0.85 -18.85 -21.57
N THR A 84 -0.90 -18.63 -20.25
CA THR A 84 -2.05 -18.03 -19.55
C THR A 84 -2.10 -16.51 -19.68
N GLY A 85 -1.02 -15.87 -20.11
CA GLY A 85 -0.95 -14.43 -20.29
C GLY A 85 -1.02 -13.67 -18.97
N VAL A 86 -1.84 -12.62 -18.93
CA VAL A 86 -2.01 -11.72 -17.78
C VAL A 86 -3.05 -12.32 -16.80
N ASP A 87 -2.65 -13.36 -16.08
CA ASP A 87 -3.51 -14.09 -15.13
C ASP A 87 -3.47 -13.49 -13.71
N GLY A 88 -2.40 -12.77 -13.36
CA GLY A 88 -2.17 -12.21 -12.04
C GLY A 88 -1.52 -13.17 -11.05
N ASP A 89 -0.97 -14.29 -11.51
CA ASP A 89 -0.19 -15.22 -10.70
C ASP A 89 1.29 -15.14 -11.09
N PHE A 90 2.15 -14.80 -10.12
CA PHE A 90 3.57 -14.67 -10.38
C PHE A 90 4.22 -16.07 -10.37
N GLY A 91 4.01 -16.79 -11.47
CA GLY A 91 4.53 -18.13 -11.69
C GLY A 91 5.96 -18.17 -12.24
N GLY A 92 6.40 -19.37 -12.63
CA GLY A 92 7.75 -19.60 -13.18
C GLY A 92 8.02 -18.83 -14.49
N ASN A 93 7.01 -18.73 -15.35
CA ASN A 93 7.12 -18.00 -16.62
C ASN A 93 7.28 -16.50 -16.37
N THR A 94 6.45 -15.90 -15.51
CA THR A 94 6.59 -14.49 -15.12
C THR A 94 7.95 -14.20 -14.48
N ARG A 95 8.46 -15.11 -13.63
CA ARG A 95 9.80 -14.97 -13.04
C ARG A 95 10.91 -15.02 -14.08
N THR A 96 10.80 -15.91 -15.07
CA THR A 96 11.77 -16.02 -16.16
C THR A 96 11.77 -14.75 -17.00
N ALA A 97 10.59 -14.30 -17.45
CA ALA A 97 10.42 -13.03 -18.15
C ALA A 97 10.98 -11.83 -17.37
N THR A 98 10.77 -11.80 -16.04
CA THR A 98 11.33 -10.76 -15.18
C THR A 98 12.85 -10.74 -15.22
N ARG A 99 13.50 -11.91 -15.12
CA ARG A 99 14.95 -12.02 -15.16
C ARG A 99 15.51 -11.60 -16.52
N ASP A 100 14.85 -11.99 -17.60
CA ASP A 100 15.27 -11.64 -18.96
C ASP A 100 15.14 -10.13 -19.21
N PHE A 101 14.06 -9.52 -18.72
CA PHE A 101 13.86 -8.08 -18.74
C PHE A 101 14.95 -7.35 -17.93
N GLN A 102 15.24 -7.82 -16.72
CA GLN A 102 16.31 -7.26 -15.87
C GLN A 102 17.68 -7.34 -16.55
N ALA A 103 18.00 -8.47 -17.17
CA ALA A 103 19.24 -8.66 -17.91
C ALA A 103 19.31 -7.71 -19.12
N THR A 104 18.20 -7.55 -19.84
CA THR A 104 18.10 -6.63 -20.98
C THR A 104 18.33 -5.18 -20.57
N CYS A 105 17.73 -4.74 -19.45
CA CYS A 105 17.95 -3.41 -18.89
C CYS A 105 19.27 -3.24 -18.12
N ARG A 106 20.10 -4.29 -18.02
CA ARG A 106 21.39 -4.28 -17.28
C ARG A 106 21.24 -3.82 -15.82
N ILE A 107 20.17 -4.26 -15.17
CA ILE A 107 19.94 -4.06 -13.72
C ILE A 107 20.16 -5.37 -12.96
N GLY A 108 20.02 -5.36 -11.63
CA GLY A 108 20.13 -6.57 -10.81
C GLY A 108 19.13 -7.65 -11.26
N VAL A 109 19.65 -8.85 -11.55
CA VAL A 109 18.86 -9.99 -12.06
C VAL A 109 18.50 -10.95 -10.92
N ASP A 110 17.53 -10.56 -10.10
CA ASP A 110 17.05 -11.33 -8.95
C ASP A 110 15.71 -12.06 -9.23
N GLY A 111 15.02 -11.72 -10.31
CA GLY A 111 13.69 -12.21 -10.65
C GLY A 111 12.57 -11.67 -9.77
N ARG A 112 12.80 -10.54 -9.08
CA ARG A 112 11.82 -9.81 -8.27
C ARG A 112 11.52 -8.47 -8.94
N ILE A 113 10.29 -8.00 -8.80
CA ILE A 113 9.91 -6.69 -9.33
C ILE A 113 9.84 -5.72 -8.15
N GLY A 114 11.01 -5.19 -7.80
CA GLY A 114 11.18 -4.10 -6.84
C GLY A 114 11.13 -2.71 -7.51
N PRO A 115 11.42 -1.63 -6.76
CA PRO A 115 11.27 -0.25 -7.25
C PRO A 115 12.03 0.06 -8.54
N ILE A 116 13.25 -0.47 -8.69
CA ILE A 116 14.07 -0.28 -9.89
C ILE A 116 13.42 -0.99 -11.09
N THR A 117 13.03 -2.25 -10.93
CA THR A 117 12.36 -3.02 -12.00
C THR A 117 11.03 -2.36 -12.41
N TRP A 118 10.24 -1.88 -11.45
CA TRP A 118 9.00 -1.14 -11.73
C TRP A 118 9.22 0.12 -12.55
N ASN A 119 10.24 0.90 -12.20
CA ASN A 119 10.59 2.09 -12.96
C ASN A 119 10.94 1.74 -14.42
N ARG A 120 11.73 0.68 -14.63
CA ARG A 120 12.09 0.20 -15.96
C ARG A 120 10.89 -0.33 -16.74
N LEU A 121 9.99 -1.10 -16.13
CA LEU A 121 8.79 -1.60 -16.81
C LEU A 121 7.90 -0.47 -17.34
N ARG A 122 7.86 0.68 -16.67
CA ARG A 122 7.03 1.80 -17.09
C ARG A 122 7.71 2.77 -18.05
N ASN A 123 9.03 2.87 -18.03
CA ASN A 123 9.77 3.91 -18.79
C ASN A 123 10.76 3.34 -19.81
N GLY A 124 11.00 2.03 -19.80
CA GLY A 124 12.01 1.37 -20.59
C GLY A 124 13.37 1.28 -19.91
N CYS A 125 14.25 0.51 -20.55
CA CYS A 125 15.69 0.60 -20.35
C CYS A 125 16.19 1.89 -21.02
#